data_AF-A0A2M7R055-F1
#
_entry.id   AF-A0A2M7R055-F1
#
_cell.length_a   1.000
_cell.length_b   1.000
_cell.length_c   1.000
_cell.angle_alpha   90.00
_cell.angle_beta   90.00
_cell.angle_gamma   90.00
#
_symmetry.space_group_name_H-M   'P 1'
#
loop_
_entity.id
_entity.type
_entity.pdbx_description
1 polymer ?
#
loop_
_entity_poly.entity_id
_entity_poly.type
_entity_poly.pdbx_seq_one_letter_code
_entity_poly.pdbx_strand_id
1 'polypeptide(L)' 'MAKYTATIDEDTRQRILALPKGVHFSAFMRKAITVFVEELEKDPDLQPENFIITHTARKDVSDRKRK' A
#
# COMPACT_ATOMS: atom_id res chain seq x y z
N MET A 1 2.62 -2.86 21.74
CA MET A 1 2.92 -2.26 20.41
C MET A 1 3.01 -0.76 20.58
N ALA A 2 4.10 -0.14 20.15
CA ALA A 2 4.20 1.32 20.12
C ALA A 2 3.20 1.88 19.11
N LYS A 3 2.51 2.96 19.47
CA LYS A 3 1.63 3.69 18.57
C LYS A 3 2.45 4.83 17.96
N TYR A 4 2.64 4.78 16.64
CA TYR A 4 3.29 5.85 15.90
C TYR A 4 2.23 6.64 15.14
N THR A 5 2.29 7.96 15.28
CA THR A 5 1.42 8.90 14.56
C THR A 5 2.27 9.68 13.58
N ALA A 6 1.90 9.65 12.31
CA ALA A 6 2.54 10.43 11.25
C ALA A 6 1.49 11.30 10.56
N THR A 7 1.87 12.54 10.25
CA THR A 7 1.07 13.42 9.40
C THR A 7 1.16 12.93 7.96
N ILE A 8 0.01 12.87 7.30
CA ILE A 8 -0.10 12.62 5.86
C ILE A 8 -0.77 13.85 5.24
N ASP A 9 -0.40 14.19 4.02
CA ASP A 9 -1.12 15.21 3.28
C ASP A 9 -2.52 14.73 2.90
N GLU A 10 -3.46 15.67 2.79
CA GLU A 10 -4.86 15.35 2.55
C GLU A 10 -5.08 14.77 1.14
N ASP A 11 -4.28 15.16 0.14
CA ASP A 11 -4.37 14.58 -1.22
C ASP A 11 -4.04 13.07 -1.20
N THR A 12 -2.92 12.69 -0.59
CA THR A 12 -2.53 11.29 -0.40
C THR A 12 -3.60 10.53 0.36
N ARG A 13 -4.17 11.13 1.41
CA ARG A 13 -5.26 10.51 2.17
C ARG A 13 -6.48 10.24 1.27
N GLN A 14 -6.92 11.23 0.49
CA GLN A 14 -8.06 11.11 -0.42
C GLN A 14 -7.79 10.06 -1.51
N ARG A 15 -6.58 10.02 -2.07
CA ARG A 15 -6.20 9.01 -3.07
C ARG A 15 -6.25 7.59 -2.52
N ILE A 16 -5.84 7.37 -1.27
CA ILE A 16 -5.94 6.06 -0.62
C ILE A 16 -7.40 5.71 -0.33
N LEU A 17 -8.21 6.67 0.12
CA LEU A 17 -9.65 6.46 0.37
C LEU A 17 -10.43 6.19 -0.93
N ALA A 18 -9.95 6.69 -2.06
CA ALA A 18 -10.52 6.45 -3.39
C ALA A 18 -10.16 5.06 -3.97
N LEU A 19 -9.31 4.28 -3.29
CA LEU A 19 -9.00 2.91 -3.72
C LEU A 19 -10.26 2.04 -3.74
N PRO A 20 -10.32 0.99 -4.60
CA PRO A 20 -11.49 0.16 -4.76
C PRO A 20 -12.04 -0.43 -3.44
N LYS A 21 -13.37 -0.60 -3.39
CA LYS A 21 -14.08 -1.10 -2.20
C LYS A 21 -13.42 -2.37 -1.65
N GLY A 22 -13.06 -2.34 -0.37
CA GLY A 22 -12.41 -3.45 0.34
C GLY A 22 -10.98 -3.17 0.80
N VAL A 23 -10.37 -2.06 0.37
CA VAL A 23 -9.07 -1.62 0.88
C VAL A 23 -9.28 -0.66 2.06
N HIS A 24 -8.99 -1.13 3.27
CA HIS A 24 -8.97 -0.26 4.46
C HIS A 24 -7.69 0.58 4.47
N PHE A 25 -7.83 1.89 4.72
CA PHE A 25 -6.70 2.83 4.80
C PHE A 25 -5.56 2.31 5.70
N SER A 26 -5.89 1.83 6.90
CA SER A 26 -4.89 1.31 7.85
C SER A 26 -4.20 0.04 7.35
N ALA A 27 -4.94 -0.86 6.69
CA ALA A 27 -4.39 -2.09 6.11
C ALA A 27 -3.47 -1.77 4.93
N PHE A 28 -3.86 -0.80 4.09
CA PHE A 28 -3.05 -0.31 2.99
C PHE A 28 -1.74 0.30 3.49
N MET A 29 -1.81 1.25 4.44
CA MET A 29 -0.63 1.91 5.00
C MET A 29 0.33 0.93 5.65
N ARG A 30 -0.18 -0.05 6.40
CA ARG A 30 0.66 -1.09 7.01
C ARG A 30 1.42 -1.87 5.94
N LYS A 31 0.75 -2.29 4.87
CA LYS A 31 1.38 -3.03 3.78
C LYS A 31 2.39 -2.15 3.02
N ALA A 32 2.04 -0.90 2.76
CA ALA A 32 2.90 0.08 2.10
C ALA A 32 4.23 0.26 2.84
N ILE A 33 4.17 0.47 4.16
CA ILE A 33 5.35 0.61 5.01
C ILE A 33 6.20 -0.67 4.99
N THR A 34 5.57 -1.84 5.10
CA THR A 34 6.29 -3.11 5.05
C THR A 34 7.05 -3.29 3.74
N VAL A 35 6.40 -3.06 2.59
CA VAL A 35 7.07 -3.20 1.29
C VAL A 35 8.18 -2.15 1.13
N PHE A 36 7.97 -0.92 1.62
CA PHE A 36 9.00 0.11 1.55
C PHE A 36 10.26 -0.26 2.36
N VAL A 37 10.08 -0.82 3.56
CA VAL A 37 11.20 -1.31 4.37
C VAL A 37 11.92 -2.47 3.67
N GLU A 38 11.18 -3.42 3.09
CA GLU A 38 11.78 -4.53 2.33
C GLU A 38 12.59 -4.07 1.12
N GLU A 39 12.16 -3.00 0.44
CA GLU A 39 12.94 -2.41 -0.66
C GLU A 39 14.12 -1.58 -0.16
N LEU A 40 13.98 -0.84 0.95
CA LEU A 40 15.10 -0.14 1.60
C LEU A 40 16.22 -1.10 2.06
N GLU A 41 15.87 -2.30 2.49
CA GLU A 41 16.86 -3.33 2.85
C GLU A 41 17.68 -3.79 1.63
N LYS A 42 17.12 -3.69 0.42
CA LYS A 42 17.81 -4.04 -0.84
C LYS A 42 18.57 -2.85 -1.41
N ASP A 43 18.00 -1.66 -1.32
CA ASP A 43 18.56 -0.40 -1.78
C ASP A 43 18.45 0.67 -0.68
N PRO A 44 19.52 0.84 0.13
CA PRO A 44 19.54 1.80 1.23
C PRO A 44 19.40 3.26 0.79
N ASP A 45 19.68 3.56 -0.49
CA ASP A 45 19.60 4.91 -1.05
C ASP A 45 18.22 5.20 -1.66
N LEU A 46 17.27 4.27 -1.53
CA LEU A 46 15.90 4.42 -2.04
C LEU A 46 15.18 5.57 -1.34
N GLN A 47 14.92 6.63 -2.10
CA GLN A 47 14.15 7.77 -1.63
C GLN A 47 12.64 7.52 -1.73
N PRO A 48 11.83 8.04 -0.79
CA PRO A 48 10.37 7.92 -0.83
C PRO A 48 9.74 8.37 -2.15
N GLU A 49 10.29 9.40 -2.79
CA GLU A 49 9.84 9.96 -4.06
C GLU A 49 9.94 8.97 -5.23
N ASN A 50 10.87 8.01 -5.12
CA ASN A 50 11.10 6.97 -6.13
C ASN A 50 10.27 5.71 -5.87
N PHE A 51 9.51 5.66 -4.77
CA PHE A 51 8.74 4.51 -4.37
C PHE A 51 7.25 4.65 -4.73
N ILE A 52 6.88 4.10 -5.88
CA ILE A 52 5.50 4.15 -6.40
C ILE A 52 4.75 2.88 -6.03
N ILE A 53 3.80 2.98 -5.11
CA ILE A 53 2.88 1.89 -4.79
C ILE A 53 1.68 1.97 -5.73
N THR A 54 1.60 1.04 -6.68
CA THR A 54 0.43 0.90 -7.55
C THR A 54 -0.51 -0.17 -7.01
N HIS A 55 -1.79 0.17 -6.82
CA HIS A 55 -2.82 -0.83 -6.64
C HIS A 55 -3.19 -1.41 -8.00
N THR A 56 -2.71 -2.61 -8.30
CA THR A 56 -3.30 -3.38 -9.39
C THR A 56 -4.62 -3.94 -8.89
N ALA A 57 -5.73 -3.54 -9.52
CA ALA A 57 -6.99 -4.25 -9.32
C ALA A 57 -6.68 -5.73 -9.58
N ARG A 58 -7.01 -6.60 -8.63
CA ARG A 58 -6.85 -8.05 -8.81
C ARG A 58 -7.40 -8.38 -10.18
N LYS A 59 -6.52 -8.82 -11.09
CA LYS A 59 -6.95 -9.52 -12.30
C LYS A 59 -7.88 -10.60 -11.78
N ASP A 60 -9.15 -10.53 -12.17
CA ASP A 60 -10.18 -11.46 -11.75
C ASP A 60 -9.64 -12.88 -11.96
N VAL A 61 -9.17 -13.54 -10.89
CA VAL A 61 -8.89 -14.97 -10.94
C VAL A 61 -10.23 -15.63 -10.73
N SER A 62 -11.13 -15.42 -11.69
CA SER A 62 -12.30 -16.24 -11.96
C SER A 62 -11.83 -17.60 -12.52
N ASP A 63 -10.90 -18.25 -11.81
CA ASP A 63 -10.33 -19.53 -12.22
C ASP A 63 -10.08 -20.40 -10.98
N ARG A 64 -11.14 -20.67 -10.23
CA ARG A 64 -11.25 -21.87 -9.40
C ARG A 64 -12.60 -22.56 -9.60
N LYS A 65 -12.64 -23.34 -10.68
CA LYS A 65 -13.29 -24.65 -10.88
C LYS A 65 -14.39 -25.13 -9.89
N ARG A 66 -15.47 -25.59 -10.54
CA ARG A 66 -16.26 -26.83 -10.33
C ARG A 66 -17.17 -26.92 -9.10
N LYS A 67 -18.47 -26.93 -9.37
CA LYS A 67 -19.31 -28.12 -9.15
C LYS A 67 -20.29 -28.27 -10.31
#